data_AF-A0A9C8WIJ1-F1
#
_entry.id   AF-A0A9C8WIJ1-F1
#
_cell.length_a   1.000
_cell.length_b   1.000
_cell.length_c   1.000
_cell.angle_alpha   90.00
_cell.angle_beta   90.00
_cell.angle_gamma   90.00
#
_symmetry.space_group_name_H-M   'P 1'
#
loop_
_entity.id
_entity.type
_entity.pdbx_description
1 polymer ?
#
loop_
_entity_poly.entity_id
_entity_poly.type
_entity_poly.pdbx_seq_one_letter_code
_entity_poly.pdbx_strand_id
1 'polypeptide(L)'
;MSAPPIRIRGLVRFERSLREQMARGFTPQERRTWQEKTAAIIRQVEEICARYGMKPDDLPAPSRRAYRFLCRVPWDSLPERTPPEVASAAPEESRPRGGRVRLRNVLRACNALHREMQDAIWENKKKRPPSPQSAAFEGWLERIRGTAADIERLLGEQGASPAELPDRSRRAYQWLVYLSETENLRRHLQTLADLLRLWEQATARRRNPPSLEAALFHSAAAYRYRLRDGTLSATLSEGFAGAPQPVLRALVHIFLGERTPARTERVRAWVESPAYLRAQQALQAAARSPAAEGRGAVYDLSVLFNEVNARYFGGALPRPRLVWGGKLTRRKFGHYEPATDTIMLSPTLDSAGVPQFAVEFVLYHEMLHKALGVTRRNGRRYAHTPEFRRRERLFGRYEEAQAVLRALALEDG
;
A
#
# COMPACT_ATOMS: atom_id res chain seq x y z
N MET A 1 -15.63 -12.12 -41.39
CA MET A 1 -15.84 -11.57 -40.02
C MET A 1 -14.89 -12.31 -39.07
N SER A 2 -13.79 -11.71 -38.62
CA SER A 2 -12.84 -12.37 -37.72
C SER A 2 -13.38 -12.41 -36.29
N ALA A 3 -13.36 -13.60 -35.67
CA ALA A 3 -13.73 -13.79 -34.27
C ALA A 3 -12.81 -12.97 -33.33
N PRO A 4 -13.32 -12.46 -32.20
CA PRO A 4 -12.53 -11.67 -31.26
C PRO A 4 -11.38 -12.49 -30.65
N PRO A 5 -10.21 -11.88 -30.39
CA PRO A 5 -9.04 -12.61 -29.90
C PRO A 5 -9.31 -13.21 -28.52
N ILE A 6 -9.25 -14.54 -28.43
CA ILE A 6 -9.41 -15.29 -27.18
C ILE A 6 -8.26 -14.93 -26.22
N ARG A 7 -8.62 -14.41 -25.05
CA ARG A 7 -7.66 -14.05 -23.98
C ARG A 7 -7.74 -15.05 -22.85
N ILE A 8 -6.69 -15.85 -22.68
CA ILE A 8 -6.53 -16.74 -21.52
C ILE A 8 -6.11 -15.90 -20.32
N ARG A 9 -7.07 -15.56 -19.46
CA ARG A 9 -6.85 -14.69 -18.30
C ARG A 9 -5.88 -15.36 -17.32
N GLY A 10 -4.77 -14.67 -17.03
CA GLY A 10 -3.81 -15.09 -16.00
C GLY A 10 -2.57 -15.81 -16.53
N LEU A 11 -2.53 -16.25 -17.81
CA LEU A 11 -1.39 -16.97 -18.39
C LEU A 11 -0.08 -16.17 -18.34
N VAL A 12 -0.11 -14.92 -18.78
CA VAL A 12 1.06 -14.01 -18.74
C VAL A 12 1.49 -13.68 -17.31
N ARG A 13 0.54 -13.62 -16.37
CA ARG A 13 0.84 -13.39 -14.95
C ARG A 13 1.51 -14.61 -14.32
N PHE A 14 1.06 -15.82 -14.69
CA PHE A 14 1.66 -17.06 -14.22
C PHE A 14 3.07 -17.24 -14.76
N GLU A 15 3.28 -16.99 -16.06
CA GLU A 15 4.61 -16.99 -16.67
C GLU A 15 5.59 -16.04 -15.96
N ARG A 16 5.17 -14.81 -15.69
CA ARG A 16 5.98 -13.85 -14.93
C ARG A 16 6.32 -14.35 -13.53
N SER A 17 5.34 -14.92 -12.81
CA SER A 17 5.54 -15.48 -11.46
C SER A 17 6.53 -16.64 -11.46
N LEU A 18 6.46 -17.50 -12.49
CA LEU A 18 7.40 -18.61 -12.65
C LEU A 18 8.83 -18.12 -12.93
N ARG A 19 9.00 -17.09 -13.77
CA ARG A 19 10.34 -16.47 -13.99
C ARG A 19 10.92 -15.88 -12.71
N GLU A 20 10.11 -15.16 -11.94
CA GLU A 20 10.50 -14.61 -10.65
C GLU A 20 10.91 -15.72 -9.67
N GLN A 21 10.23 -16.86 -9.69
CA GLN A 21 10.60 -18.03 -8.87
C GLN A 21 11.89 -18.71 -9.38
N MET A 22 12.06 -18.88 -10.69
CA MET A 22 13.28 -19.46 -11.26
C MET A 22 14.54 -18.67 -10.89
N ALA A 23 14.42 -17.33 -10.83
CA ALA A 23 15.51 -16.47 -10.39
C ALA A 23 15.89 -16.64 -8.90
N ARG A 24 14.96 -17.16 -8.07
CA ARG A 24 15.16 -17.41 -6.63
C ARG A 24 15.62 -18.85 -6.33
N GLY A 25 15.61 -19.73 -7.33
CA GLY A 25 15.82 -21.16 -7.19
C GLY A 25 14.61 -21.90 -6.59
N PHE A 26 14.72 -23.22 -6.56
CA PHE A 26 13.68 -24.09 -6.00
C PHE A 26 14.26 -25.03 -4.95
N THR A 27 13.48 -25.29 -3.90
CA THR A 27 13.62 -26.55 -3.14
C THR A 27 12.99 -27.71 -3.93
N PRO A 28 13.37 -28.98 -3.68
CA PRO A 28 12.79 -30.13 -4.38
C PRO A 28 11.25 -30.21 -4.30
N GLN A 29 10.67 -29.82 -3.16
CA GLN A 29 9.22 -29.82 -2.95
C GLN A 29 8.51 -28.69 -3.70
N GLU A 30 9.11 -27.50 -3.73
CA GLU A 30 8.60 -26.37 -4.52
C GLU A 30 8.70 -26.67 -6.02
N ARG A 31 9.80 -27.27 -6.48
CA ARG A 31 9.97 -27.66 -7.89
C ARG A 31 8.83 -28.56 -8.34
N ARG A 32 8.51 -29.62 -7.59
CA ARG A 32 7.36 -30.51 -7.88
C ARG A 32 6.03 -29.75 -7.95
N THR A 33 5.78 -28.89 -6.95
CA THR A 33 4.55 -28.08 -6.90
C THR A 33 4.42 -27.15 -8.12
N TRP A 34 5.52 -26.58 -8.59
CA TRP A 34 5.55 -25.68 -9.74
C TRP A 34 5.47 -26.43 -11.08
N GLN A 35 6.05 -27.62 -11.19
CA GLN A 35 5.88 -28.53 -12.32
C GLN A 35 4.41 -28.91 -12.50
N GLU A 36 3.73 -29.32 -11.42
CA GLU A 36 2.31 -29.70 -11.44
C GLU A 36 1.41 -28.54 -11.88
N LYS A 37 1.63 -27.34 -11.32
CA LYS A 37 0.88 -26.13 -11.70
C LYS A 37 1.11 -25.74 -13.15
N THR A 38 2.34 -25.85 -13.63
CA THR A 38 2.69 -25.51 -15.01
C THR A 38 2.04 -26.49 -15.99
N ALA A 39 2.10 -27.80 -15.69
CA ALA A 39 1.42 -28.82 -16.49
C ALA A 39 -0.11 -28.63 -16.51
N ALA A 40 -0.72 -28.28 -15.37
CA ALA A 40 -2.16 -28.00 -15.30
C ALA A 40 -2.57 -26.79 -16.16
N ILE A 41 -1.76 -25.73 -16.17
CA ILE A 41 -2.02 -24.54 -16.99
C ILE A 41 -1.82 -24.81 -18.48
N ILE A 42 -0.81 -25.59 -18.86
CA ILE A 42 -0.60 -26.02 -20.25
C ILE A 42 -1.83 -26.80 -20.75
N ARG A 43 -2.29 -27.82 -19.99
CA ARG A 43 -3.51 -28.56 -20.33
C ARG A 43 -4.73 -27.66 -20.46
N GLN A 44 -4.92 -26.73 -19.53
CA GLN A 44 -6.05 -25.81 -19.57
C GLN A 44 -6.00 -24.90 -20.82
N VAL A 45 -4.80 -24.47 -21.23
CA VAL A 45 -4.61 -23.67 -22.45
C VAL A 45 -4.94 -24.51 -23.69
N GLU A 46 -4.46 -25.75 -23.76
CA GLU A 46 -4.72 -26.68 -24.87
C GLU A 46 -6.21 -27.03 -24.98
N GLU A 47 -6.89 -27.33 -23.87
CA GLU A 47 -8.33 -27.57 -23.82
C GLU A 47 -9.16 -26.38 -24.29
N ILE A 48 -8.75 -25.16 -23.89
CA ILE A 48 -9.38 -23.93 -24.38
C ILE A 48 -9.14 -23.80 -25.88
N CYS A 49 -7.92 -23.99 -26.38
CA CYS A 49 -7.65 -23.86 -27.81
C CYS A 49 -8.45 -24.89 -28.63
N ALA A 50 -8.48 -26.15 -28.20
CA ALA A 50 -9.23 -27.23 -28.83
C ALA A 50 -10.74 -26.94 -28.89
N ARG A 51 -11.33 -26.41 -27.80
CA ARG A 51 -12.76 -26.05 -27.73
C ARG A 51 -13.16 -24.99 -28.76
N TYR A 52 -12.22 -24.14 -29.18
CA TYR A 52 -12.46 -23.09 -30.17
C TYR A 52 -11.86 -23.42 -31.54
N GLY A 53 -11.42 -24.67 -31.77
CA GLY A 53 -10.83 -25.10 -33.05
C GLY A 53 -9.51 -24.40 -33.40
N MET A 54 -8.80 -23.89 -32.39
CA MET A 54 -7.54 -23.17 -32.54
C MET A 54 -6.37 -24.03 -32.05
N LYS A 55 -5.17 -23.77 -32.55
CA LYS A 55 -3.92 -24.26 -31.94
C LYS A 55 -3.40 -23.22 -30.93
N PRO A 56 -2.65 -23.62 -29.89
CA PRO A 56 -2.01 -22.67 -28.98
C PRO A 56 -1.09 -21.63 -29.67
N ASP A 57 -0.58 -21.95 -30.87
CA ASP A 57 0.20 -21.03 -31.70
C ASP A 57 -0.64 -19.95 -32.42
N ASP A 58 -1.96 -20.10 -32.43
CA ASP A 58 -2.91 -19.11 -32.95
C ASP A 58 -3.31 -18.07 -31.88
N LEU A 59 -2.82 -18.23 -30.64
CA LEU A 59 -3.08 -17.28 -29.55
C LEU A 59 -2.45 -15.90 -29.84
N PRO A 60 -3.04 -14.81 -29.29
CA PRO A 60 -2.43 -13.48 -29.35
C PRO A 60 -0.99 -13.49 -28.83
N ALA A 61 -0.12 -12.67 -29.44
CA ALA A 61 1.33 -12.73 -29.24
C ALA A 61 1.80 -12.80 -27.76
N PRO A 62 1.22 -12.06 -26.79
CA PRO A 62 1.60 -12.19 -25.39
C PRO A 62 1.28 -13.55 -24.78
N SER A 63 0.10 -14.10 -25.09
CA SER A 63 -0.36 -15.41 -24.60
C SER A 63 0.40 -16.55 -25.27
N ARG A 64 0.68 -16.44 -26.57
CA ARG A 64 1.52 -17.41 -27.29
C ARG A 64 2.94 -17.48 -26.76
N ARG A 65 3.58 -16.32 -26.50
CA ARG A 65 4.92 -16.28 -25.90
C ARG A 65 4.94 -16.92 -24.51
N ALA A 66 3.94 -16.61 -23.69
CA ALA A 66 3.81 -17.20 -22.36
C ALA A 66 3.62 -18.73 -22.43
N TYR A 67 2.74 -19.22 -23.31
CA TYR A 67 2.55 -20.65 -23.53
C TYR A 67 3.84 -21.35 -23.96
N ARG A 68 4.53 -20.84 -24.99
CA ARG A 68 5.80 -21.40 -25.48
C ARG A 68 6.88 -21.43 -24.41
N PHE A 69 6.93 -20.42 -23.55
CA PHE A 69 7.84 -20.40 -22.42
C PHE A 69 7.54 -21.53 -21.44
N LEU A 70 6.28 -21.71 -21.02
CA LEU A 70 5.89 -22.77 -20.09
C LEU A 70 6.19 -24.17 -20.62
N CYS A 71 5.99 -24.42 -21.91
CA CYS A 71 6.33 -25.70 -22.55
C CYS A 71 7.83 -26.00 -22.60
N ARG A 72 8.69 -24.98 -22.43
CA ARG A 72 10.15 -25.07 -22.59
C ARG A 72 10.92 -24.82 -21.30
N VAL A 73 10.24 -24.82 -20.15
CA VAL A 73 10.91 -24.63 -18.85
C VAL A 73 11.85 -25.82 -18.61
N PRO A 74 13.16 -25.61 -18.47
CA PRO A 74 14.12 -26.70 -18.39
C PRO A 74 14.27 -27.16 -16.94
N TRP A 75 13.22 -27.79 -16.41
CA TRP A 75 13.03 -28.09 -14.98
C TRP A 75 14.21 -28.77 -14.31
N ASP A 76 14.89 -29.66 -15.03
CA ASP A 76 16.01 -30.47 -14.53
C ASP A 76 17.32 -29.68 -14.45
N SER A 77 17.40 -28.52 -15.08
CA SER A 77 18.58 -27.63 -15.11
C SER A 77 18.42 -26.36 -14.26
N LEU A 78 17.31 -26.23 -13.52
CA LEU A 78 17.04 -25.04 -12.72
C LEU A 78 17.84 -25.03 -11.42
N PRO A 79 18.38 -23.87 -11.00
CA PRO A 79 19.21 -23.76 -9.80
C PRO A 79 18.49 -24.30 -8.57
N GLU A 80 19.11 -25.29 -7.91
CA GLU A 80 18.66 -25.80 -6.62
C GLU A 80 19.08 -24.85 -5.52
N ARG A 81 18.14 -24.55 -4.64
CA ARG A 81 18.44 -23.83 -3.40
C ARG A 81 18.79 -24.86 -2.34
N THR A 82 20.09 -25.13 -2.17
CA THR A 82 20.59 -26.02 -1.11
C THR A 82 20.40 -25.35 0.25
N PRO A 83 19.82 -26.03 1.26
CA PRO A 83 19.80 -25.54 2.64
C PRO A 83 21.24 -25.50 3.21
N PRO A 84 21.58 -24.58 4.13
CA PRO A 84 22.89 -24.56 4.77
C PRO A 84 23.11 -25.84 5.62
N GLU A 85 24.34 -26.37 5.54
CA GLU A 85 24.82 -27.57 6.24
C GLU A 85 24.83 -27.41 7.77
N VAL A 86 24.64 -28.55 8.44
CA VAL A 86 24.41 -28.72 9.88
C VAL A 86 25.75 -28.81 10.61
N ALA A 87 25.99 -27.92 11.58
CA ALA A 87 26.98 -28.10 12.65
C ALA A 87 26.27 -28.46 13.98
N SER A 88 26.93 -29.33 14.73
CA SER A 88 26.46 -30.26 15.77
C SER A 88 25.70 -29.72 16.99
N ALA A 89 24.76 -30.57 17.43
CA ALA A 89 24.13 -30.79 18.74
C ALA A 89 24.59 -29.97 19.98
N ALA A 90 23.63 -29.23 20.56
CA ALA A 90 23.52 -28.85 21.97
C ALA A 90 22.01 -28.64 22.29
N PRO A 91 21.55 -28.78 23.56
CA PRO A 91 20.24 -29.30 23.92
C PRO A 91 19.05 -28.38 23.63
N GLU A 92 17.88 -28.99 23.49
CA GLU A 92 16.58 -28.40 23.14
C GLU A 92 16.16 -27.25 24.08
N GLU A 93 16.56 -26.03 23.76
CA GLU A 93 15.83 -24.83 24.15
C GLU A 93 15.19 -24.19 22.91
N SER A 94 13.88 -24.46 22.78
CA SER A 94 12.86 -23.59 22.19
C SER A 94 13.25 -22.73 20.97
N ARG A 95 13.55 -23.36 19.82
CA ARG A 95 13.41 -22.67 18.52
C ARG A 95 11.92 -22.56 18.16
N PRO A 96 11.34 -21.36 17.97
CA PRO A 96 9.94 -21.22 17.65
C PRO A 96 9.69 -21.79 16.25
N ARG A 97 8.74 -22.73 16.17
CA ARG A 97 8.16 -23.22 14.93
C ARG A 97 7.78 -22.02 14.07
N GLY A 98 8.35 -21.92 12.86
CA GLY A 98 7.96 -20.97 11.82
C GLY A 98 6.51 -21.22 11.37
N GLY A 99 5.56 -20.93 12.26
CA GLY A 99 4.16 -20.86 11.96
C GLY A 99 3.92 -19.56 11.23
N ARG A 100 3.66 -19.64 9.92
CA ARG A 100 2.95 -18.59 9.19
C ARG A 100 1.84 -18.08 10.10
N VAL A 101 1.88 -16.82 10.54
CA VAL A 101 0.75 -16.23 11.27
C VAL A 101 -0.49 -16.53 10.45
N ARG A 102 -1.45 -17.27 11.01
CA ARG A 102 -2.75 -17.48 10.37
C ARG A 102 -3.51 -16.16 10.43
N LEU A 103 -3.22 -15.25 9.50
CA LEU A 103 -3.80 -13.91 9.30
C LEU A 103 -5.32 -13.89 9.03
N ARG A 104 -6.02 -15.03 9.17
CA ARG A 104 -7.49 -15.10 9.14
C ARG A 104 -8.14 -14.20 10.21
N ASN A 105 -7.42 -13.93 11.31
CA ASN A 105 -7.90 -13.06 12.38
C ASN A 105 -7.99 -11.59 11.96
N VAL A 106 -7.09 -11.10 11.11
CA VAL A 106 -7.08 -9.68 10.68
C VAL A 106 -8.31 -9.33 9.85
N LEU A 107 -8.63 -10.16 8.86
CA LEU A 107 -9.83 -9.95 8.04
C LEU A 107 -11.11 -10.12 8.88
N ARG A 108 -11.11 -11.04 9.85
CA ARG A 108 -12.23 -11.18 10.79
C ARG A 108 -12.39 -9.93 11.65
N ALA A 109 -11.30 -9.35 12.15
CA ALA A 109 -11.31 -8.11 12.92
C ALA A 109 -11.84 -6.94 12.09
N CYS A 110 -11.37 -6.77 10.85
CA CYS A 110 -11.88 -5.73 9.95
C CYS A 110 -13.37 -5.91 9.66
N ASN A 111 -13.83 -7.15 9.40
CA ASN A 111 -15.24 -7.44 9.16
C ASN A 111 -16.11 -7.25 10.43
N ALA A 112 -15.55 -7.42 11.61
CA ALA A 112 -16.22 -7.10 12.87
C ALA A 112 -16.37 -5.58 13.01
N LEU A 113 -15.29 -4.82 12.80
CA LEU A 113 -15.32 -3.35 12.82
C LEU A 113 -16.33 -2.78 11.81
N HIS A 114 -16.36 -3.27 10.57
CA HIS A 114 -17.36 -2.83 9.58
C HIS A 114 -18.79 -3.00 10.07
N ARG A 115 -19.11 -4.18 10.66
CA ARG A 115 -20.45 -4.47 11.16
C ARG A 115 -20.79 -3.61 12.36
N GLU A 116 -19.91 -3.57 13.37
CA GLU A 116 -20.12 -2.76 14.57
C GLU A 116 -20.34 -1.27 14.25
N MET A 117 -19.53 -0.70 13.33
CA MET A 117 -19.69 0.69 12.91
C MET A 117 -21.00 0.91 12.16
N GLN A 118 -21.38 0.01 11.25
CA GLN A 118 -22.64 0.11 10.54
C GLN A 118 -23.82 0.01 11.50
N ASP A 119 -23.84 -1.00 12.36
CA ASP A 119 -24.95 -1.29 13.28
C ASP A 119 -25.15 -0.11 14.24
N ALA A 120 -24.06 0.42 14.82
CA ALA A 120 -24.11 1.60 15.68
C ALA A 120 -24.67 2.85 14.97
N ILE A 121 -24.36 3.04 13.67
CA ILE A 121 -24.93 4.13 12.88
C ILE A 121 -26.40 3.85 12.54
N TRP A 122 -26.75 2.62 12.21
CA TRP A 122 -28.08 2.22 11.79
C TRP A 122 -29.10 2.32 12.91
N GLU A 123 -28.71 1.89 14.12
CA GLU A 123 -29.53 1.96 15.35
C GLU A 123 -29.76 3.40 15.82
N ASN A 124 -28.89 4.33 15.44
CA ASN A 124 -29.11 5.75 15.69
C ASN A 124 -30.32 6.24 14.87
N LYS A 125 -31.38 6.72 15.55
CA LYS A 125 -32.60 7.24 14.90
C LYS A 125 -32.33 8.25 13.77
N LYS A 126 -31.30 9.09 13.91
CA LYS A 126 -30.92 10.11 12.93
C LYS A 126 -29.84 9.64 11.93
N LYS A 127 -29.36 8.40 12.06
CA LYS A 127 -28.26 7.81 11.29
C LYS A 127 -27.04 8.74 11.27
N ARG A 128 -26.73 9.34 12.43
CA ARG A 128 -25.55 10.19 12.58
C ARG A 128 -24.39 9.32 13.05
N PRO A 129 -23.18 9.52 12.51
CA PRO A 129 -22.01 8.86 13.06
C PRO A 129 -21.76 9.37 14.49
N PRO A 130 -21.17 8.55 15.37
CA PRO A 130 -20.70 9.00 16.68
C PRO A 130 -19.69 10.15 16.52
N SER A 131 -19.72 11.11 17.44
CA SER A 131 -18.76 12.23 17.44
C SER A 131 -17.35 11.73 17.83
N PRO A 132 -16.29 12.43 17.42
CA PRO A 132 -14.92 12.07 17.81
C PRO A 132 -14.68 11.95 19.32
N GLN A 133 -15.46 12.68 20.14
CA GLN A 133 -15.39 12.66 21.61
C GLN A 133 -16.29 11.59 22.25
N SER A 134 -16.97 10.75 21.47
CA SER A 134 -17.84 9.72 22.01
C SER A 134 -17.05 8.45 22.35
N ALA A 135 -17.44 7.78 23.43
CA ALA A 135 -16.81 6.52 23.86
C ALA A 135 -16.80 5.45 22.76
N ALA A 136 -17.85 5.39 21.92
CA ALA A 136 -17.90 4.47 20.79
C ALA A 136 -16.81 4.78 19.74
N PHE A 137 -16.63 6.06 19.40
CA PHE A 137 -15.60 6.48 18.44
C PHE A 137 -14.19 6.21 18.98
N GLU A 138 -13.94 6.61 20.23
CA GLU A 138 -12.64 6.40 20.88
C GLU A 138 -12.31 4.90 21.00
N GLY A 139 -13.29 4.08 21.39
CA GLY A 139 -13.12 2.63 21.48
C GLY A 139 -12.80 1.97 20.13
N TRP A 140 -13.42 2.41 19.03
CA TRP A 140 -13.04 1.93 17.70
C TRP A 140 -11.64 2.38 17.29
N LEU A 141 -11.29 3.64 17.57
CA LEU A 141 -9.96 4.18 17.24
C LEU A 141 -8.86 3.43 17.99
N GLU A 142 -9.05 3.18 19.29
CA GLU A 142 -8.15 2.38 20.13
C GLU A 142 -8.02 0.96 19.60
N ARG A 143 -9.15 0.28 19.31
CA ARG A 143 -9.13 -1.08 18.77
C ARG A 143 -8.45 -1.17 17.40
N ILE A 144 -8.64 -0.18 16.53
CA ILE A 144 -7.96 -0.10 15.23
C ILE A 144 -6.45 0.02 15.44
N ARG A 145 -6.01 0.95 16.31
CA ARG A 145 -4.60 1.16 16.65
C ARG A 145 -3.97 -0.09 17.27
N GLY A 146 -4.63 -0.68 18.25
CA GLY A 146 -4.21 -1.92 18.89
C GLY A 146 -4.09 -3.08 17.90
N THR A 147 -5.08 -3.25 17.02
CA THR A 147 -5.02 -4.30 15.99
C THR A 147 -3.88 -4.08 15.01
N ALA A 148 -3.61 -2.83 14.59
CA ALA A 148 -2.48 -2.51 13.73
C ALA A 148 -1.13 -2.79 14.42
N ALA A 149 -0.98 -2.37 15.69
CA ALA A 149 0.21 -2.60 16.50
C ALA A 149 0.46 -4.10 16.74
N ASP A 150 -0.59 -4.89 17.00
CA ASP A 150 -0.48 -6.34 17.13
C ASP A 150 0.01 -7.01 15.85
N ILE A 151 -0.47 -6.55 14.68
CA ILE A 151 0.02 -7.05 13.39
C ILE A 151 1.51 -6.73 13.22
N GLU A 152 1.93 -5.50 13.53
CA GLU A 152 3.34 -5.10 13.44
C GLU A 152 4.23 -5.90 14.39
N ARG A 153 3.80 -6.10 15.65
CA ARG A 153 4.52 -6.90 16.64
C ARG A 153 4.67 -8.35 16.16
N LEU A 154 3.59 -8.98 15.69
CA LEU A 154 3.62 -10.35 15.18
C LEU A 154 4.49 -10.49 13.93
N LEU A 155 4.55 -9.47 13.07
CA LEU A 155 5.45 -9.46 11.93
C LEU A 155 6.91 -9.29 12.36
N GLY A 156 7.18 -8.41 13.33
CA GLY A 156 8.50 -8.19 13.91
C GLY A 156 9.07 -9.43 14.59
N GLU A 157 8.26 -10.15 15.37
CA GLU A 157 8.62 -11.46 15.97
C GLU A 157 9.04 -12.50 14.91
N GLN A 158 8.58 -12.34 13.67
CA GLN A 158 8.90 -13.23 12.54
C GLN A 158 9.95 -12.65 11.59
N GLY A 159 10.54 -11.48 11.91
CA GLY A 159 11.48 -10.77 11.04
C GLY A 159 10.87 -10.35 9.70
N ALA A 160 9.55 -10.26 9.61
CA ALA A 160 8.81 -9.91 8.40
C ALA A 160 8.34 -8.45 8.45
N SER A 161 8.12 -7.87 7.28
CA SER A 161 7.57 -6.52 7.10
C SER A 161 6.11 -6.58 6.62
N PRO A 162 5.31 -5.53 6.84
CA PRO A 162 3.95 -5.50 6.31
C PRO A 162 3.87 -5.51 4.78
N ALA A 163 4.96 -5.17 4.08
CA ALA A 163 5.05 -5.25 2.62
C ALA A 163 5.00 -6.72 2.13
N GLU A 164 5.45 -7.66 2.94
CA GLU A 164 5.51 -9.10 2.63
C GLU A 164 4.18 -9.82 2.90
N LEU A 165 3.20 -9.13 3.51
CA LEU A 165 1.86 -9.66 3.69
C LEU A 165 1.19 -10.00 2.35
N PRO A 166 0.42 -11.10 2.27
CA PRO A 166 -0.45 -11.36 1.11
C PRO A 166 -1.40 -10.20 0.85
N ASP A 167 -1.72 -9.93 -0.42
CA ASP A 167 -2.50 -8.75 -0.85
C ASP A 167 -3.73 -8.43 0.00
N ARG A 168 -4.52 -9.44 0.38
CA ARG A 168 -5.74 -9.23 1.19
C ARG A 168 -5.42 -8.79 2.62
N SER A 169 -4.43 -9.40 3.25
CA SER A 169 -3.99 -9.06 4.60
C SER A 169 -3.25 -7.72 4.62
N ARG A 170 -2.44 -7.44 3.59
CA ARG A 170 -1.78 -6.15 3.41
C ARG A 170 -2.79 -5.03 3.27
N ARG A 171 -3.84 -5.22 2.47
CA ARG A 171 -4.92 -4.24 2.31
C ARG A 171 -5.70 -3.99 3.60
N ALA A 172 -5.94 -5.05 4.37
CA ALA A 172 -6.59 -4.93 5.67
C ALA A 172 -5.73 -4.14 6.66
N TYR A 173 -4.43 -4.45 6.74
CA TYR A 173 -3.49 -3.70 7.54
C TYR A 173 -3.39 -2.22 7.11
N GLN A 174 -3.24 -1.95 5.81
CA GLN A 174 -3.24 -0.59 5.24
C GLN A 174 -4.49 0.21 5.61
N TRP A 175 -5.65 -0.45 5.57
CA TRP A 175 -6.91 0.16 5.95
C TRP A 175 -6.95 0.50 7.45
N LEU A 176 -6.49 -0.43 8.32
CA LEU A 176 -6.38 -0.18 9.76
C LEU A 176 -5.43 0.99 10.07
N VAL A 177 -4.22 1.00 9.51
CA VAL A 177 -3.26 2.10 9.70
C VAL A 177 -3.85 3.41 9.19
N TYR A 178 -4.48 3.43 8.02
CA TYR A 178 -5.10 4.63 7.49
C TYR A 178 -6.22 5.17 8.40
N LEU A 179 -7.05 4.30 8.97
CA LEU A 179 -8.13 4.70 9.89
C LEU A 179 -7.68 4.95 11.33
N SER A 180 -6.43 4.65 11.68
CA SER A 180 -5.86 4.99 12.99
C SER A 180 -5.71 6.50 13.21
N GLU A 181 -5.83 7.27 12.14
CA GLU A 181 -5.91 8.73 12.14
C GLU A 181 -7.36 9.18 12.39
N THR A 182 -7.56 10.00 13.44
CA THR A 182 -8.88 10.46 13.88
C THR A 182 -9.70 11.07 12.75
N GLU A 183 -9.10 11.91 11.92
CA GLU A 183 -9.80 12.59 10.82
C GLU A 183 -10.19 11.63 9.68
N ASN A 184 -9.41 10.57 9.45
CA ASN A 184 -9.75 9.55 8.46
C ASN A 184 -10.92 8.70 8.94
N LEU A 185 -10.91 8.25 10.20
CA LEU A 185 -12.04 7.53 10.80
C LEU A 185 -13.31 8.38 10.82
N ARG A 186 -13.21 9.67 11.15
CA ARG A 186 -14.35 10.60 11.11
C ARG A 186 -14.96 10.69 9.72
N ARG A 187 -14.13 10.86 8.68
CA ARG A 187 -14.60 10.91 7.27
C ARG A 187 -15.20 9.58 6.81
N HIS A 188 -14.61 8.46 7.22
CA HIS A 188 -15.12 7.12 6.96
C HIS A 188 -16.54 6.96 7.51
N LEU A 189 -16.72 7.21 8.82
CA LEU A 189 -18.01 7.07 9.50
C LEU A 189 -19.07 8.03 8.95
N GLN A 190 -18.70 9.29 8.68
CA GLN A 190 -19.61 10.25 8.07
C GLN A 190 -20.12 9.80 6.70
N THR A 191 -19.24 9.22 5.89
CA THR A 191 -19.59 8.73 4.56
C THR A 191 -20.49 7.50 4.62
N LEU A 192 -20.18 6.58 5.54
CA LEU A 192 -21.02 5.41 5.80
C LEU A 192 -22.43 5.83 6.24
N ALA A 193 -22.52 6.76 7.20
CA ALA A 193 -23.78 7.33 7.65
C ALA A 193 -24.59 8.00 6.53
N ASP A 194 -23.93 8.79 5.69
CA ASP A 194 -24.58 9.42 4.53
C ASP A 194 -25.11 8.40 3.54
N LEU A 195 -24.34 7.34 3.27
CA LEU A 195 -24.74 6.25 2.39
C LEU A 195 -25.96 5.49 2.93
N LEU A 196 -25.97 5.12 4.21
CA LEU A 196 -27.07 4.43 4.87
C LEU A 196 -28.36 5.26 4.89
N ARG A 197 -28.24 6.56 5.19
CA ARG A 197 -29.36 7.50 5.16
C ARG A 197 -29.93 7.68 3.74
N LEU A 198 -29.08 7.82 2.74
CA LEU A 198 -29.52 7.92 1.34
C LEU A 198 -30.19 6.62 0.86
N TRP A 199 -29.70 5.46 1.32
CA TRP A 199 -30.34 4.18 1.07
C TRP A 199 -31.74 4.08 1.68
N GLU A 200 -31.89 4.44 2.95
CA GLU A 200 -33.19 4.46 3.64
C GLU A 200 -34.19 5.37 2.89
N GLN A 201 -33.76 6.56 2.50
CA GLN A 201 -34.58 7.50 1.72
C GLN A 201 -35.01 6.93 0.36
N ALA A 202 -34.07 6.30 -0.36
CA ALA A 202 -34.34 5.76 -1.70
C ALA A 202 -35.23 4.51 -1.66
N THR A 203 -35.25 3.80 -0.53
CA THR A 203 -36.00 2.55 -0.38
C THR A 203 -37.29 2.69 0.43
N ALA A 204 -37.54 3.84 1.06
CA ALA A 204 -38.71 4.10 1.92
C ALA A 204 -40.09 3.80 1.28
N ARG A 205 -40.21 3.92 -0.05
CA ARG A 205 -41.48 3.66 -0.78
C ARG A 205 -41.58 2.24 -1.35
N ARG A 206 -40.55 1.41 -1.18
CA ARG A 206 -40.56 0.04 -1.70
C ARG A 206 -41.30 -0.87 -0.72
N ARG A 207 -42.15 -1.77 -1.24
CA ARG A 207 -42.95 -2.69 -0.42
C ARG A 207 -42.07 -3.66 0.38
N ASN A 208 -41.01 -4.17 -0.24
CA ASN A 208 -40.00 -5.03 0.38
C ASN A 208 -38.60 -4.49 0.01
N PRO A 209 -38.09 -3.47 0.72
CA PRO A 209 -36.77 -2.92 0.43
C PRO A 209 -35.68 -3.92 0.85
N PRO A 210 -34.64 -4.14 0.03
CA PRO A 210 -33.51 -4.95 0.48
C PRO A 210 -32.81 -4.26 1.66
N SER A 211 -32.30 -5.05 2.60
CA SER A 211 -31.39 -4.54 3.63
C SER A 211 -30.05 -4.16 2.99
N LEU A 212 -29.29 -3.26 3.61
CA LEU A 212 -27.99 -2.82 3.12
C LEU A 212 -26.89 -3.22 4.11
N GLU A 213 -25.90 -3.93 3.61
CA GLU A 213 -24.60 -4.13 4.26
C GLU A 213 -23.54 -3.37 3.47
N ALA A 214 -23.23 -2.15 3.90
CA ALA A 214 -22.24 -1.28 3.28
C ALA A 214 -20.93 -1.27 4.08
N ALA A 215 -19.81 -1.34 3.36
CA ALA A 215 -18.49 -1.14 3.92
C ALA A 215 -17.65 -0.25 3.01
N LEU A 216 -16.82 0.61 3.60
CA LEU A 216 -15.70 1.25 2.91
C LEU A 216 -14.43 0.49 3.26
N PHE A 217 -13.63 0.12 2.26
CA PHE A 217 -12.44 -0.71 2.48
C PHE A 217 -11.34 -0.43 1.45
N HIS A 218 -10.10 -0.84 1.73
CA HIS A 218 -9.02 -0.75 0.75
C HIS A 218 -9.18 -1.75 -0.42
N SER A 219 -9.95 -1.36 -1.43
CA SER A 219 -10.27 -2.16 -2.61
C SER A 219 -9.63 -1.61 -3.88
N ALA A 220 -9.27 -2.50 -4.82
CA ALA A 220 -8.82 -2.12 -6.17
C ALA A 220 -9.98 -1.69 -7.07
N ALA A 221 -11.19 -2.21 -6.79
CA ALA A 221 -12.39 -1.80 -7.48
C ALA A 221 -12.99 -0.61 -6.74
N ALA A 222 -13.47 0.39 -7.47
CA ALA A 222 -14.17 1.56 -6.92
C ALA A 222 -15.33 1.13 -6.01
N TYR A 223 -16.12 0.15 -6.46
CA TYR A 223 -17.13 -0.50 -5.65
C TYR A 223 -17.44 -1.90 -6.19
N ARG A 224 -18.01 -2.76 -5.35
CA ARG A 224 -18.62 -4.04 -5.72
C ARG A 224 -19.90 -4.19 -4.91
N TYR A 225 -20.92 -4.79 -5.49
CA TYR A 225 -22.15 -5.09 -4.76
C TYR A 225 -22.78 -6.39 -5.26
N ARG A 226 -23.55 -7.03 -4.41
CA ARG A 226 -24.32 -8.23 -4.73
C ARG A 226 -25.60 -8.24 -3.89
N LEU A 227 -26.72 -8.56 -4.54
CA LEU A 227 -27.98 -8.85 -3.86
C LEU A 227 -28.06 -10.36 -3.63
N ARG A 228 -28.29 -10.79 -2.39
CA ARG A 228 -28.50 -12.19 -2.03
C ARG A 228 -29.50 -12.26 -0.87
N ASP A 229 -30.51 -13.11 -0.99
CA ASP A 229 -31.46 -13.41 0.10
C ASP A 229 -32.10 -12.16 0.74
N GLY A 230 -32.40 -11.13 -0.07
CA GLY A 230 -32.98 -9.86 0.40
C GLY A 230 -31.97 -8.86 0.98
N THR A 231 -30.68 -9.20 1.05
CA THR A 231 -29.60 -8.32 1.52
C THR A 231 -28.71 -7.88 0.36
N LEU A 232 -28.53 -6.56 0.22
CA LEU A 232 -27.55 -5.99 -0.69
C LEU A 232 -26.24 -5.74 0.07
N SER A 233 -25.22 -6.55 -0.19
CA SER A 233 -23.87 -6.32 0.34
C SER A 233 -23.08 -5.48 -0.65
N ALA A 234 -22.66 -4.28 -0.25
CA ALA A 234 -21.88 -3.33 -1.04
C ALA A 234 -20.55 -2.99 -0.36
N THR A 235 -19.44 -3.16 -1.08
CA THR A 235 -18.11 -2.72 -0.64
C THR A 235 -17.63 -1.61 -1.55
N LEU A 236 -17.49 -0.41 -1.01
CA LEU A 236 -16.91 0.74 -1.69
C LEU A 236 -15.42 0.81 -1.36
N SER A 237 -14.65 1.38 -2.28
CA SER A 237 -13.28 1.78 -1.99
C SER A 237 -13.28 2.87 -0.93
N GLU A 238 -12.35 2.81 0.01
CA GLU A 238 -12.14 3.83 1.04
C GLU A 238 -11.85 5.23 0.45
N GLY A 239 -11.46 5.31 -0.82
CA GLY A 239 -11.38 6.60 -1.54
C GLY A 239 -12.72 7.34 -1.66
N PHE A 240 -13.85 6.70 -1.39
CA PHE A 240 -15.15 7.36 -1.28
C PHE A 240 -15.35 8.12 0.03
N ALA A 241 -14.46 7.97 1.03
CA ALA A 241 -14.55 8.72 2.27
C ALA A 241 -14.50 10.24 1.98
N GLY A 242 -15.52 10.97 2.44
CA GLY A 242 -15.73 12.40 2.18
C GLY A 242 -16.40 12.71 0.84
N ALA A 243 -16.91 11.70 0.11
CA ALA A 243 -17.57 11.95 -1.16
C ALA A 243 -18.83 12.83 -1.01
N PRO A 244 -19.05 13.81 -1.91
CA PRO A 244 -20.25 14.63 -1.89
C PRO A 244 -21.53 13.81 -2.01
N GLN A 245 -22.61 14.25 -1.35
CA GLN A 245 -23.91 13.56 -1.40
C GLN A 245 -24.41 13.23 -2.82
N PRO A 246 -24.25 14.08 -3.85
CA PRO A 246 -24.67 13.71 -5.21
C PRO A 246 -23.98 12.46 -5.77
N VAL A 247 -22.74 12.18 -5.35
CA VAL A 247 -21.97 10.98 -5.73
C VAL A 247 -22.50 9.77 -4.98
N LEU A 248 -22.66 9.86 -3.66
CA LEU A 248 -23.21 8.78 -2.84
C LEU A 248 -24.65 8.42 -3.25
N ARG A 249 -25.47 9.42 -3.59
CA ARG A 249 -26.83 9.22 -4.11
C ARG A 249 -26.81 8.47 -5.44
N ALA A 250 -25.88 8.81 -6.34
CA ALA A 250 -25.71 8.08 -7.59
C ALA A 250 -25.33 6.61 -7.35
N LEU A 251 -24.46 6.33 -6.38
CA LEU A 251 -24.11 4.96 -5.98
C LEU A 251 -25.33 4.18 -5.45
N VAL A 252 -26.13 4.77 -4.56
CA VAL A 252 -27.36 4.15 -4.05
C VAL A 252 -28.29 3.74 -5.19
N HIS A 253 -28.55 4.65 -6.14
CA HIS A 253 -29.39 4.31 -7.30
C HIS A 253 -28.76 3.22 -8.19
N ILE A 254 -27.44 3.21 -8.37
CA ILE A 254 -26.74 2.14 -9.08
C ILE A 254 -26.93 0.78 -8.37
N PHE A 255 -26.83 0.75 -7.05
CA PHE A 255 -27.04 -0.47 -6.25
C PHE A 255 -28.48 -0.98 -6.34
N LEU A 256 -29.45 -0.06 -6.48
CA LEU A 256 -30.87 -0.36 -6.72
C LEU A 256 -31.18 -0.79 -8.16
N GLY A 257 -30.18 -0.88 -9.05
CA GLY A 257 -30.35 -1.26 -10.45
C GLY A 257 -30.73 -0.10 -11.39
N GLU A 258 -30.82 1.12 -10.88
CA GLU A 258 -31.27 2.31 -11.62
C GLU A 258 -30.08 3.00 -12.30
N ARG A 259 -29.30 2.25 -13.09
CA ARG A 259 -28.08 2.76 -13.72
C ARG A 259 -28.42 3.65 -14.91
N THR A 260 -27.83 4.85 -14.95
CA THR A 260 -27.89 5.77 -16.09
C THR A 260 -26.50 6.28 -16.46
N PRO A 261 -26.28 6.80 -17.68
CA PRO A 261 -25.01 7.42 -18.06
C PRO A 261 -24.62 8.56 -17.10
N ALA A 262 -25.55 9.46 -16.77
CA ALA A 262 -25.29 10.58 -15.86
C ALA A 262 -24.88 10.13 -14.44
N ARG A 263 -25.52 9.09 -13.88
CA ARG A 263 -25.15 8.54 -12.57
C ARG A 263 -23.78 7.87 -12.60
N THR A 264 -23.51 7.10 -13.66
CA THR A 264 -22.23 6.40 -13.84
C THR A 264 -21.09 7.41 -14.00
N GLU A 265 -21.30 8.45 -14.81
CA GLU A 265 -20.31 9.51 -15.05
C GLU A 265 -20.01 10.28 -13.76
N ARG A 266 -21.03 10.59 -12.96
CA ARG A 266 -20.83 11.26 -11.67
C ARG A 266 -19.94 10.46 -10.72
N VAL A 267 -20.12 9.14 -10.66
CA VAL A 267 -19.27 8.26 -9.84
C VAL A 267 -17.86 8.18 -10.43
N ARG A 268 -17.74 8.09 -11.75
CA ARG A 268 -16.45 8.07 -12.46
C ARG A 268 -15.64 9.34 -12.20
N ALA A 269 -16.25 10.50 -12.37
CA ALA A 269 -15.62 11.80 -12.11
C ALA A 269 -15.10 11.92 -10.66
N TRP A 270 -15.79 11.32 -9.68
CA TRP A 270 -15.27 11.24 -8.32
C TRP A 270 -14.05 10.34 -8.20
N VAL A 271 -14.08 9.15 -8.81
CA VAL A 271 -12.94 8.20 -8.79
C VAL A 271 -11.69 8.79 -9.46
N GLU A 272 -11.87 9.66 -10.45
CA GLU A 272 -10.80 10.37 -11.14
C GLU A 272 -10.37 11.67 -10.41
N SER A 273 -11.07 12.06 -9.34
CA SER A 273 -10.80 13.30 -8.63
C SER A 273 -9.49 13.26 -7.82
N PRO A 274 -8.82 14.41 -7.63
CA PRO A 274 -7.61 14.48 -6.80
C PRO A 274 -7.83 14.00 -5.35
N ALA A 275 -9.02 14.21 -4.79
CA ALA A 275 -9.35 13.77 -3.43
C ALA A 275 -9.36 12.25 -3.31
N TYR A 276 -10.04 11.56 -4.23
CA TYR A 276 -10.07 10.10 -4.29
C TYR A 276 -8.67 9.53 -4.50
N LEU A 277 -7.91 10.07 -5.45
CA LEU A 277 -6.57 9.59 -5.78
C LEU A 277 -5.59 9.77 -4.60
N ARG A 278 -5.65 10.90 -3.88
CA ARG A 278 -4.85 11.11 -2.67
C ARG A 278 -5.18 10.10 -1.58
N ALA A 279 -6.46 9.83 -1.34
CA ALA A 279 -6.87 8.83 -0.35
C ALA A 279 -6.34 7.43 -0.74
N GLN A 280 -6.42 7.04 -2.01
CA GLN A 280 -5.88 5.77 -2.49
C GLN A 280 -4.35 5.68 -2.34
N GLN A 281 -3.63 6.77 -2.64
CA GLN A 281 -2.18 6.83 -2.45
C GLN A 281 -1.80 6.73 -0.97
N ALA A 282 -2.52 7.42 -0.09
CA ALA A 282 -2.31 7.36 1.36
C ALA A 282 -2.55 5.94 1.90
N LEU A 283 -3.63 5.27 1.49
CA LEU A 283 -3.90 3.86 1.85
C LEU A 283 -2.80 2.92 1.36
N GLN A 284 -2.31 3.09 0.14
CA GLN A 284 -1.19 2.28 -0.36
C GLN A 284 0.10 2.53 0.43
N ALA A 285 0.33 3.77 0.85
CA ALA A 285 1.47 4.15 1.66
C ALA A 285 1.34 3.68 3.12
N ALA A 286 0.13 3.47 3.64
CA ALA A 286 -0.14 3.07 5.02
C ALA A 286 0.38 1.66 5.40
N ALA A 287 0.91 0.88 4.45
CA ALA A 287 1.61 -0.39 4.73
C ALA A 287 3.09 -0.19 5.11
N ARG A 288 3.61 1.01 4.90
CA ARG A 288 5.01 1.33 5.18
C ARG A 288 5.03 1.73 6.65
N SER A 289 5.46 0.82 7.52
CA SER A 289 5.49 1.09 8.97
C SER A 289 6.28 2.37 9.23
N PRO A 290 5.80 3.30 10.06
CA PRO A 290 6.59 4.43 10.55
C PRO A 290 7.92 4.01 11.20
N ALA A 291 7.96 2.81 11.81
CA ALA A 291 9.17 2.20 12.36
C ALA A 291 10.13 1.61 11.30
N ALA A 292 9.65 1.37 10.07
CA ALA A 292 10.45 1.01 8.90
C ALA A 292 10.69 2.21 7.96
N GLU A 293 9.96 3.30 8.14
CA GLU A 293 10.11 4.55 7.40
C GLU A 293 11.32 5.31 7.93
N GLY A 294 12.42 5.11 7.21
CA GLY A 294 13.73 5.67 7.53
C GLY A 294 14.79 4.60 7.78
N ARG A 295 14.40 3.36 8.07
CA ARG A 295 15.36 2.26 8.19
C ARG A 295 15.77 1.76 6.81
N GLY A 296 16.98 2.11 6.41
CA GLY A 296 17.66 1.61 5.23
C GLY A 296 18.34 0.26 5.49
N ALA A 297 19.03 -0.24 4.46
CA ALA A 297 19.92 -1.39 4.56
C ALA A 297 21.12 -1.13 5.47
N VAL A 298 21.61 0.12 5.53
CA VAL A 298 22.79 0.51 6.31
C VAL A 298 22.44 1.57 7.35
N TYR A 299 21.65 2.58 6.97
CA TYR A 299 21.39 3.74 7.82
C TYR A 299 19.93 3.84 8.26
N ASP A 300 19.71 4.20 9.53
CA ASP A 300 18.40 4.56 10.05
C ASP A 300 18.23 6.08 10.14
N LEU A 301 17.44 6.65 9.23
CA LEU A 301 17.15 8.08 9.19
C LEU A 301 16.52 8.58 10.50
N SER A 302 15.85 7.72 11.27
CA SER A 302 15.30 8.08 12.58
C SER A 302 16.38 8.43 13.58
N VAL A 303 17.45 7.63 13.60
CA VAL A 303 18.60 7.82 14.48
C VAL A 303 19.35 9.07 14.04
N LEU A 304 19.67 9.15 12.74
CA LEU A 304 20.39 10.29 12.18
C LEU A 304 19.61 11.60 12.36
N PHE A 305 18.28 11.59 12.21
CA PHE A 305 17.45 12.77 12.45
C PHE A 305 17.58 13.25 13.88
N ASN A 306 17.51 12.36 14.86
CA ASN A 306 17.61 12.74 16.27
C ASN A 306 18.99 13.36 16.58
N GLU A 307 20.07 12.78 16.04
CA GLU A 307 21.44 13.28 16.20
C GLU A 307 21.63 14.66 15.55
N VAL A 308 21.19 14.81 14.30
CA VAL A 308 21.28 16.07 13.55
C VAL A 308 20.38 17.14 14.19
N ASN A 309 19.18 16.78 14.66
CA ASN A 309 18.26 17.68 15.34
C ASN A 309 18.86 18.20 16.65
N ALA A 310 19.44 17.30 17.46
CA ALA A 310 20.14 17.69 18.69
C ALA A 310 21.32 18.63 18.39
N ARG A 311 22.17 18.28 17.41
CA ARG A 311 23.41 19.01 17.11
C ARG A 311 23.19 20.39 16.50
N TYR A 312 22.23 20.55 15.59
CA TYR A 312 22.08 21.78 14.80
C TYR A 312 20.79 22.56 15.03
N PHE A 313 19.80 21.95 15.68
CA PHE A 313 18.50 22.57 15.94
C PHE A 313 18.11 22.53 17.43
N GLY A 314 19.03 22.14 18.31
CA GLY A 314 18.80 22.05 19.76
C GLY A 314 17.68 21.07 20.15
N GLY A 315 17.38 20.09 19.28
CA GLY A 315 16.27 19.15 19.48
C GLY A 315 14.88 19.74 19.23
N ALA A 316 14.78 21.01 18.84
CA ALA A 316 13.50 21.72 18.75
C ALA A 316 12.74 21.49 17.44
N LEU A 317 13.37 20.92 16.40
CA LEU A 317 12.69 20.71 15.12
C LEU A 317 11.67 19.57 15.24
N PRO A 318 10.37 19.82 14.99
CA PRO A 318 9.37 18.76 15.02
C PRO A 318 9.69 17.67 14.00
N ARG A 319 9.56 16.40 14.39
CA ARG A 319 9.94 15.26 13.56
C ARG A 319 9.03 15.15 12.32
N PRO A 320 9.56 15.30 11.09
CA PRO A 320 8.83 15.01 9.86
C PRO A 320 8.74 13.50 9.62
N ARG A 321 7.95 13.09 8.63
CA ARG A 321 8.04 11.74 8.05
C ARG A 321 9.40 11.59 7.36
N LEU A 322 10.12 10.49 7.62
CA LEU A 322 11.45 10.22 7.08
C LEU A 322 11.39 9.00 6.17
N VAL A 323 11.85 9.11 4.92
CA VAL A 323 11.74 7.99 3.97
C VAL A 323 12.95 7.87 3.06
N TRP A 324 13.29 6.63 2.70
CA TRP A 324 14.13 6.35 1.55
C TRP A 324 13.28 6.38 0.26
N GLY A 325 13.81 6.98 -0.80
CA GLY A 325 13.17 7.06 -2.11
C GLY A 325 13.02 5.68 -2.76
N GLY A 326 12.15 5.58 -3.77
CA GLY A 326 11.93 4.31 -4.48
C GLY A 326 12.85 4.08 -5.68
N LYS A 327 13.65 5.07 -6.08
CA LYS A 327 14.52 5.03 -7.26
C LYS A 327 15.94 5.39 -6.87
N LEU A 328 16.90 4.62 -7.34
CA LEU A 328 18.31 4.99 -7.27
C LEU A 328 18.53 6.22 -8.17
N THR A 329 18.95 7.33 -7.57
CA THR A 329 19.31 8.54 -8.31
C THR A 329 20.50 9.23 -7.65
N ARG A 330 21.48 9.61 -8.46
CA ARG A 330 22.64 10.40 -8.04
C ARG A 330 22.53 11.89 -8.40
N ARG A 331 21.45 12.27 -9.11
CA ARG A 331 21.18 13.67 -9.51
C ARG A 331 20.61 14.52 -8.38
N LYS A 332 19.83 13.90 -7.48
CA LYS A 332 19.20 14.57 -6.34
C LYS A 332 19.18 13.63 -5.14
N PHE A 333 19.97 13.96 -4.13
CA PHE A 333 20.18 13.08 -2.98
C PHE A 333 19.12 13.21 -1.88
N GLY A 334 18.35 14.30 -1.84
CA GLY A 334 17.29 14.53 -0.86
C GLY A 334 16.22 15.49 -1.37
N HIS A 335 15.04 15.48 -0.74
CA HIS A 335 14.09 16.59 -0.79
C HIS A 335 13.11 16.59 0.40
N TYR A 336 12.72 17.78 0.84
CA TYR A 336 11.61 18.03 1.73
C TYR A 336 10.33 18.40 0.95
N GLU A 337 9.21 17.75 1.28
CA GLU A 337 7.87 18.06 0.78
C GLU A 337 7.01 18.69 1.90
N PRO A 338 6.77 20.01 1.84
CA PRO A 338 5.99 20.71 2.87
C PRO A 338 4.54 20.23 2.99
N ALA A 339 3.92 19.79 1.89
CA ALA A 339 2.50 19.42 1.90
C ALA A 339 2.20 18.16 2.74
N THR A 340 3.19 17.27 2.89
CA THR A 340 3.08 16.02 3.63
C THR A 340 4.06 15.94 4.80
N ASP A 341 4.74 17.04 5.11
CA ASP A 341 5.83 17.11 6.08
C ASP A 341 6.80 15.92 5.99
N THR A 342 7.34 15.69 4.79
CA THR A 342 8.15 14.49 4.49
C THR A 342 9.54 14.86 3.99
N ILE A 343 10.57 14.32 4.62
CA ILE A 343 11.95 14.32 4.11
C ILE A 343 12.21 12.97 3.44
N MET A 344 12.61 13.00 2.17
CA MET A 344 12.98 11.82 1.40
C MET A 344 14.43 11.87 0.97
N LEU A 345 15.21 10.83 1.29
CA LEU A 345 16.59 10.67 0.82
C LEU A 345 16.70 9.61 -0.29
N SER A 346 17.66 9.77 -1.20
CA SER A 346 17.92 8.80 -2.26
C SER A 346 18.54 7.52 -1.69
N PRO A 347 18.08 6.31 -2.09
CA PRO A 347 18.69 5.04 -1.66
C PRO A 347 20.16 4.87 -2.06
N THR A 348 20.69 5.71 -2.97
CA THR A 348 22.12 5.68 -3.31
C THR A 348 23.01 6.05 -2.12
N LEU A 349 22.48 6.77 -1.14
CA LEU A 349 23.19 7.09 0.10
C LEU A 349 23.18 5.94 1.11
N ASP A 350 22.29 4.95 0.93
CA ASP A 350 22.08 3.84 1.85
C ASP A 350 22.98 2.66 1.49
N SER A 351 24.30 2.88 1.58
CA SER A 351 25.33 1.92 1.21
C SER A 351 26.50 2.00 2.19
N ALA A 352 27.14 0.87 2.48
CA ALA A 352 28.28 0.79 3.38
C ALA A 352 29.51 1.56 2.86
N GLY A 353 29.58 1.80 1.55
CA GLY A 353 30.62 2.63 0.92
C GLY A 353 30.38 4.14 1.05
N VAL A 354 29.18 4.57 1.46
CA VAL A 354 28.87 5.99 1.69
C VAL A 354 29.06 6.28 3.16
N PRO A 355 29.96 7.18 3.58
CA PRO A 355 30.14 7.51 4.99
C PRO A 355 28.91 8.16 5.63
N GLN A 356 28.65 7.84 6.90
CA GLN A 356 27.49 8.35 7.66
C GLN A 356 27.35 9.88 7.60
N PHE A 357 28.45 10.61 7.73
CA PHE A 357 28.44 12.08 7.71
C PHE A 357 27.92 12.68 6.40
N ALA A 358 28.06 11.97 5.28
CA ALA A 358 27.51 12.42 3.99
C ALA A 358 25.98 12.26 3.97
N VAL A 359 25.46 11.19 4.57
CA VAL A 359 24.01 10.97 4.75
C VAL A 359 23.42 12.01 5.70
N GLU A 360 24.09 12.25 6.83
CA GLU A 360 23.72 13.31 7.80
C GLU A 360 23.69 14.68 7.14
N PHE A 361 24.64 14.99 6.26
CA PHE A 361 24.68 16.28 5.56
C PHE A 361 23.46 16.48 4.65
N VAL A 362 23.08 15.47 3.87
CA VAL A 362 21.87 15.55 3.03
C VAL A 362 20.62 15.66 3.90
N LEU A 363 20.53 14.89 4.99
CA LEU A 363 19.42 15.00 5.93
C LEU A 363 19.33 16.40 6.55
N TYR A 364 20.47 16.95 6.97
CA TYR A 364 20.60 18.30 7.50
C TYR A 364 20.12 19.36 6.50
N HIS A 365 20.49 19.22 5.22
CA HIS A 365 20.02 20.10 4.15
C HIS A 365 18.49 20.10 4.04
N GLU A 366 17.85 18.94 4.09
CA GLU A 366 16.38 18.84 4.04
C GLU A 366 15.71 19.35 5.31
N MET A 367 16.34 19.18 6.47
CA MET A 367 15.87 19.78 7.72
C MET A 367 15.97 21.31 7.69
N LEU A 368 16.97 21.89 7.02
CA LEU A 368 17.05 23.34 6.81
C LEU A 368 15.89 23.85 5.96
N HIS A 369 15.46 23.11 4.93
CA HIS A 369 14.26 23.46 4.15
C HIS A 369 13.00 23.48 5.02
N LYS A 370 12.87 22.52 5.94
CA LYS A 370 11.77 22.51 6.92
C LYS A 370 11.83 23.69 7.88
N ALA A 371 13.01 23.98 8.42
CA ALA A 371 13.19 25.00 9.45
C ALA A 371 13.02 26.44 8.92
N LEU A 372 13.51 26.71 7.70
CA LEU A 372 13.51 28.05 7.11
C LEU A 372 12.31 28.30 6.18
N GLY A 373 11.66 27.23 5.71
CA GLY A 373 10.57 27.31 4.75
C GLY A 373 11.01 27.87 3.39
N VAL A 374 10.03 28.32 2.60
CA VAL A 374 10.28 28.89 1.27
C VAL A 374 9.90 30.37 1.29
N THR A 375 10.87 31.25 1.07
CA THR A 375 10.62 32.70 0.99
C THR A 375 10.06 33.05 -0.39
N ARG A 376 8.96 33.82 -0.44
CA ARG A 376 8.41 34.35 -1.70
C ARG A 376 8.88 35.78 -1.90
N ARG A 377 9.62 36.03 -3.00
CA ARG A 377 9.98 37.39 -3.43
C ARG A 377 9.65 37.53 -4.93
N ASN A 378 8.86 38.54 -5.28
CA ASN A 378 8.43 38.81 -6.67
C ASN A 378 7.80 37.60 -7.39
N GLY A 379 6.92 36.85 -6.69
CA GLY A 379 6.25 35.67 -7.26
C GLY A 379 7.13 34.44 -7.46
N ARG A 380 8.45 34.52 -7.22
CA ARG A 380 9.39 33.39 -7.28
C ARG A 380 9.65 32.83 -5.88
N ARG A 381 9.72 31.49 -5.80
CA ARG A 381 10.03 30.73 -4.59
C ARG A 381 11.56 30.58 -4.46
N TYR A 382 12.13 31.08 -3.36
CA TYR A 382 13.55 30.92 -3.05
C TYR A 382 13.70 30.02 -1.82
N ALA A 383 14.26 28.82 -2.03
CA ALA A 383 14.54 27.87 -0.95
C ALA A 383 15.97 28.01 -0.40
N HIS A 384 16.95 28.37 -1.24
CA HIS A 384 18.36 28.54 -0.84
C HIS A 384 18.75 30.01 -0.68
N THR A 385 18.19 30.67 0.33
CA THR A 385 18.51 32.07 0.70
C THR A 385 19.96 32.22 1.22
N PRO A 386 20.49 33.46 1.37
CA PRO A 386 21.78 33.67 2.02
C PRO A 386 21.85 33.09 3.45
N GLU A 387 20.74 33.15 4.19
CA GLU A 387 20.64 32.51 5.50
C GLU A 387 20.76 30.99 5.41
N PHE A 388 20.05 30.37 4.46
CA PHE A 388 20.16 28.93 4.20
C PHE A 388 21.62 28.54 3.97
N ARG A 389 22.31 29.22 3.04
CA ARG A 389 23.71 28.92 2.70
C ARG A 389 24.65 29.14 3.88
N ARG A 390 24.40 30.14 4.72
CA ARG A 390 25.17 30.35 5.96
C ARG A 390 25.00 29.19 6.93
N ARG A 391 23.76 28.74 7.17
CA ARG A 391 23.48 27.62 8.08
C ARG A 391 24.02 26.30 7.52
N GLU A 392 23.84 26.06 6.24
CA GLU A 392 24.35 24.85 5.56
C GLU A 392 25.86 24.65 5.77
N ARG A 393 26.65 25.74 5.71
CA ARG A 393 28.10 25.73 5.96
C ARG A 393 28.51 25.48 7.41
N LEU A 394 27.58 25.53 8.37
CA LEU A 394 27.85 25.20 9.77
C LEU A 394 27.92 23.69 10.01
N PHE A 395 27.59 22.87 9.02
CA PHE A 395 27.76 21.43 9.14
C PHE A 395 29.23 21.08 9.36
N GLY A 396 29.55 20.38 10.44
CA GLY A 396 30.94 20.21 10.92
C GLY A 396 31.89 19.54 9.92
N ARG A 397 31.35 18.73 8.99
CA ARG A 397 32.12 18.05 7.93
C ARG A 397 31.67 18.48 6.53
N TYR A 398 31.31 19.75 6.37
CA TYR A 398 30.70 20.28 5.15
C TYR A 398 31.53 19.97 3.89
N GLU A 399 32.82 20.31 3.88
CA GLU A 399 33.69 20.12 2.70
C GLU A 399 33.87 18.64 2.35
N GLU A 400 34.06 17.78 3.35
CA GLU A 400 34.17 16.33 3.16
C GLU A 400 32.86 15.73 2.61
N ALA A 401 31.72 16.14 3.18
CA ALA A 401 30.41 15.66 2.73
C ALA A 401 30.17 16.08 1.27
N GLN A 402 30.49 17.32 0.91
CA GLN A 402 30.40 17.77 -0.47
C GLN A 402 31.32 16.99 -1.41
N ALA A 403 32.54 16.66 -0.99
CA ALA A 403 33.46 15.86 -1.79
C ALA A 403 32.90 14.46 -2.06
N VAL A 404 32.35 13.79 -1.05
CA VAL A 404 31.68 12.48 -1.20
C VAL A 404 30.49 12.58 -2.15
N LEU A 405 29.60 13.55 -1.97
CA LEU A 405 28.42 13.70 -2.83
C LEU A 405 28.78 14.02 -4.28
N ARG A 406 29.85 14.80 -4.51
CA ARG A 406 30.39 15.05 -5.87
C ARG A 406 30.92 13.77 -6.49
N ALA A 407 31.70 12.97 -5.76
CA ALA A 407 32.20 11.69 -6.24
C ALA A 407 31.04 10.75 -6.61
N LEU A 408 30.06 10.61 -5.71
CA LEU A 408 28.85 9.81 -5.96
C LEU A 408 28.06 10.29 -7.17
N ALA A 409 28.05 11.60 -7.47
CA ALA A 409 27.38 12.14 -8.64
C ALA A 409 28.12 11.88 -9.96
N LEU A 410 29.44 11.64 -9.92
CA LEU A 410 30.30 11.43 -11.09
C LEU A 410 30.42 9.95 -11.51
N GLU A 411 30.05 9.00 -10.65
CA GLU A 411 29.99 7.56 -10.97
C GLU A 411 28.92 7.17 -12.01
N ASP A 412 28.16 8.14 -12.54
CA ASP A 412 27.19 7.98 -13.64
C ASP A 412 27.83 8.16 -15.04
N GLY A 413 29.17 8.06 -15.15
CA GLY A 413 29.95 8.14 -16.39
C GLY A 413 30.18 6.80 -17.08
#